data_AF-A0AB38S9Q1-F1
#
_entry.id   AF-A0AB38S9Q1-F1
#
_cell.length_a   1.000
_cell.length_b   1.000
_cell.length_c   1.000
_cell.angle_alpha   90.00
_cell.angle_beta   90.00
_cell.angle_gamma   90.00
#
_symmetry.space_group_name_H-M   'P 1'
#
loop_
_entity.id
_entity.type
_entity.pdbx_description
1 polymer ?
#
loop_
_entity_poly.entity_id
_entity_poly.type
_entity_poly.pdbx_seq_one_letter_code
_entity_poly.pdbx_strand_id
1 'polypeptide(L)'
;MTNVNTNAGTLNPLFHPAAHYDSPADVLNAEELSTPEKRIILSSWASDIYAIESCPALREMPGTSQTVRLADILTALRRLDGDNDNDDPPRGGGVPMRLRRPWAAAERRAA
;
A
#
# COMPACT_ATOMS: atom_id res chain seq x y z
N MET A 1 10.38 -22.36 -19.50
CA MET A 1 9.47 -21.32 -20.01
C MET A 1 8.19 -21.38 -19.19
N THR A 2 8.14 -20.68 -18.05
CA THR A 2 6.94 -20.63 -17.21
C THR A 2 6.08 -19.45 -17.68
N ASN A 3 4.98 -19.77 -18.34
CA ASN A 3 4.03 -18.82 -18.90
C ASN A 3 3.33 -18.09 -17.74
N VAL A 4 3.76 -16.88 -17.43
CA VAL A 4 3.02 -15.98 -16.54
C VAL A 4 1.87 -15.43 -17.36
N ASN A 5 0.71 -16.06 -17.20
CA ASN A 5 -0.57 -15.58 -17.71
C ASN A 5 -0.99 -14.37 -16.88
N THR A 6 -0.35 -13.25 -17.19
CA THR A 6 -0.78 -11.91 -16.78
C THR A 6 -2.12 -11.65 -17.47
N ASN A 7 -3.21 -11.93 -16.77
CA ASN A 7 -4.56 -11.45 -17.12
C ASN A 7 -4.62 -9.92 -16.94
N ALA A 8 -3.81 -9.18 -17.70
CA ALA A 8 -3.82 -7.72 -17.80
C ALA A 8 -4.86 -7.22 -18.83
N GLY A 9 -5.74 -8.09 -19.34
CA GLY A 9 -6.55 -7.81 -20.54
C GLY A 9 -8.07 -7.70 -20.36
N THR A 10 -8.65 -8.06 -19.21
CA THR A 10 -10.13 -8.19 -19.13
C THR A 10 -10.73 -7.84 -17.76
N LEU A 11 -10.26 -6.78 -17.11
CA LEU A 11 -11.06 -6.14 -16.06
C LEU A 11 -11.88 -5.06 -16.75
N ASN A 12 -13.18 -5.32 -16.92
CA ASN A 12 -14.13 -4.32 -17.42
C ASN A 12 -13.93 -3.00 -16.66
N PRO A 13 -13.75 -1.85 -17.34
CA PRO A 13 -13.61 -0.53 -16.72
C PRO A 13 -14.91 -0.02 -16.06
N LEU A 14 -15.91 -0.89 -15.87
CA LEU A 14 -17.25 -0.56 -15.39
C LEU A 14 -17.42 -0.70 -13.87
N PHE A 15 -16.47 -1.33 -13.18
CA PHE A 15 -16.51 -1.47 -11.72
C PHE A 15 -15.11 -1.28 -11.13
N HIS A 16 -14.80 -0.04 -10.73
CA HIS A 16 -13.67 0.23 -9.87
C HIS A 16 -14.20 0.18 -8.44
N PRO A 17 -14.01 -0.90 -7.65
CA PRO A 17 -14.45 -0.93 -6.25
C PRO A 17 -13.72 0.14 -5.42
N ALA A 18 -12.50 0.48 -5.82
CA ALA A 18 -11.75 1.64 -5.37
C ALA A 18 -12.46 2.99 -5.62
N ALA A 19 -13.39 3.00 -6.57
CA ALA A 19 -14.33 4.05 -6.98
C ALA A 19 -15.30 4.55 -5.92
N HIS A 20 -15.71 3.62 -5.06
CA HIS A 20 -16.99 3.71 -4.35
C HIS A 20 -16.87 4.34 -2.95
N TYR A 21 -15.65 4.42 -2.43
CA TYR A 21 -15.37 4.87 -1.07
C TYR A 21 -14.57 6.18 -1.10
N ASP A 22 -14.94 7.11 -0.23
CA ASP A 22 -14.31 8.44 -0.16
C ASP A 22 -13.10 8.48 0.77
N SER A 23 -13.02 7.54 1.72
CA SER A 23 -11.95 7.48 2.71
C SER A 23 -11.54 6.05 3.08
N PRO A 24 -10.30 5.84 3.58
CA PRO A 24 -9.87 4.52 4.05
C PRO A 24 -10.71 4.00 5.22
N ALA A 25 -11.30 4.91 6.00
CA ALA A 25 -12.21 4.56 7.09
C ALA A 25 -13.51 3.95 6.57
N ASP A 26 -14.04 4.45 5.46
CA ASP A 26 -15.28 3.92 4.87
C ASP A 26 -15.07 2.48 4.39
N VAL A 27 -13.91 2.19 3.79
CA VAL A 27 -13.55 0.82 3.40
C VAL A 27 -13.45 -0.10 4.62
N LEU A 28 -12.92 0.38 5.75
CA LEU A 28 -12.85 -0.41 6.98
C LEU A 28 -14.23 -0.66 7.60
N ASN A 29 -15.11 0.34 7.56
CA ASN A 29 -16.45 0.29 8.15
C ASN A 29 -17.49 -0.43 7.26
N ALA A 30 -17.18 -0.68 5.99
CA ALA A 30 -18.06 -1.42 5.07
C ALA A 30 -18.34 -2.84 5.61
N GLU A 31 -19.57 -3.10 6.05
CA GLU A 31 -19.98 -4.41 6.56
C GLU A 31 -20.17 -5.43 5.44
N GLU A 32 -20.47 -4.96 4.22
CA GLU A 32 -20.63 -5.81 3.05
C GLU A 32 -19.31 -6.41 2.53
N LEU A 33 -18.16 -5.89 2.95
CA LEU A 33 -16.85 -6.34 2.49
C LEU A 33 -16.18 -7.30 3.49
N SER A 34 -15.67 -8.40 2.97
CA SER A 34 -14.77 -9.28 3.72
C SER A 34 -13.39 -8.64 3.90
N THR A 35 -12.64 -9.08 4.93
CA THR A 35 -11.25 -8.64 5.18
C THR A 35 -10.35 -8.68 3.95
N PRO A 36 -10.29 -9.77 3.14
CA PRO A 36 -9.45 -9.77 1.93
C PRO A 36 -9.92 -8.76 0.87
N GLU A 37 -11.22 -8.52 0.73
CA GLU A 37 -11.74 -7.51 -0.20
C GLU A 37 -11.36 -6.09 0.22
N LYS A 38 -11.50 -5.77 1.51
CA LYS A 38 -11.01 -4.51 2.09
C LYS A 38 -9.52 -4.32 1.81
N ARG A 39 -8.72 -5.38 1.96
CA ARG A 39 -7.27 -5.35 1.70
C ARG A 39 -6.97 -5.08 0.23
N ILE A 40 -7.71 -5.71 -0.69
CA ILE A 40 -7.55 -5.50 -2.14
C ILE A 40 -7.83 -4.05 -2.51
N ILE A 41 -8.91 -3.46 -1.99
CA ILE A 41 -9.28 -2.07 -2.26
C ILE A 41 -8.21 -1.11 -1.72
N LEU A 42 -7.84 -1.23 -0.44
CA LEU A 42 -6.83 -0.36 0.17
C LEU A 42 -5.45 -0.52 -0.50
N SER A 43 -5.08 -1.73 -0.91
CA SER A 43 -3.82 -1.96 -1.64
C SER A 43 -3.86 -1.34 -3.03
N SER A 44 -5.01 -1.37 -3.71
CA SER A 44 -5.21 -0.67 -4.98
C SER A 44 -4.98 0.83 -4.82
N TRP A 45 -5.54 1.45 -3.78
CA TRP A 45 -5.34 2.87 -3.47
C TRP A 45 -3.89 3.22 -3.13
N ALA A 46 -3.17 2.31 -2.48
CA ALA A 46 -1.76 2.49 -2.16
C ALA A 46 -0.86 2.46 -3.41
N SER A 47 -1.36 1.96 -4.54
CA SER A 47 -0.62 1.90 -5.80
C SER A 47 -0.26 3.29 -6.34
N ASP A 48 0.88 3.37 -7.02
CA ASP A 48 1.35 4.62 -7.63
C ASP A 48 0.51 5.07 -8.83
N ILE A 49 -0.41 4.23 -9.32
CA ILE A 49 -1.39 4.64 -10.35
C ILE A 49 -2.24 5.84 -9.89
N TYR A 50 -2.43 5.98 -8.58
CA TYR A 50 -3.16 7.09 -7.98
C TYR A 50 -2.23 8.17 -7.41
N ALA A 51 -0.90 8.06 -7.57
CA ALA A 51 0.04 9.06 -7.07
C ALA A 51 -0.16 10.40 -7.76
N ILE A 52 -0.21 11.48 -6.98
CA ILE A 52 -0.17 12.83 -7.55
C ILE A 52 1.27 13.12 -8.03
N GLU A 53 1.41 13.62 -9.25
CA GLU A 53 2.70 14.02 -9.81
C GLU A 53 3.39 15.02 -8.87
N SER A 54 4.68 14.82 -8.61
CA SER A 54 5.49 15.60 -7.66
C SER A 54 5.05 15.54 -6.18
N CYS A 55 3.98 14.81 -5.85
CA CYS A 55 3.46 14.65 -4.49
C CYS A 55 3.19 13.17 -4.15
N PRO A 56 4.21 12.29 -4.10
CA PRO A 56 4.03 10.83 -4.00
C PRO A 56 3.40 10.37 -2.67
N ALA A 57 3.35 11.23 -1.65
CA ALA A 57 2.68 10.94 -0.39
C ALA A 57 1.14 11.07 -0.48
N LEU A 58 0.63 11.63 -1.58
CA LEU A 58 -0.80 11.85 -1.81
C LEU A 58 -1.29 10.97 -2.94
N ARG A 59 -2.54 10.53 -2.78
CA ARG A 59 -3.28 9.74 -3.76
C ARG A 59 -4.53 10.49 -4.21
N GLU A 60 -4.76 10.59 -5.50
CA GLU A 60 -5.97 11.14 -6.10
C GLU A 60 -6.90 9.98 -6.49
N MET A 61 -8.08 9.94 -5.88
CA MET A 61 -9.03 8.85 -6.10
C MET A 61 -9.91 9.13 -7.31
N PRO A 62 -10.12 8.15 -8.19
CA PRO A 62 -10.96 8.35 -9.37
C PRO A 62 -12.41 8.60 -8.92
N GLY A 63 -13.07 9.61 -9.49
CA GLY A 63 -14.48 9.88 -9.21
C GLY A 63 -14.76 10.75 -7.97
N THR A 64 -13.75 11.05 -7.15
CA THR A 64 -13.87 11.96 -6.00
C THR A 64 -12.78 13.03 -6.09
N SER A 65 -13.09 14.28 -5.71
CA SER A 65 -12.05 15.34 -5.66
C SER A 65 -11.18 15.25 -4.40
N GLN A 66 -11.17 14.09 -3.74
CA GLN A 66 -10.54 13.92 -2.45
C GLN A 66 -9.12 13.39 -2.61
N THR A 67 -8.19 14.07 -1.94
CA THR A 67 -6.80 13.62 -1.83
C THR A 67 -6.65 12.81 -0.56
N VAL A 68 -6.17 11.58 -0.69
CA VAL A 68 -5.95 10.67 0.43
C VAL A 68 -4.45 10.55 0.69
N ARG A 69 -4.02 10.63 1.95
CA ARG A 69 -2.61 10.44 2.28
C ARG A 69 -2.28 8.96 2.24
N LEU A 70 -1.17 8.61 1.60
CA LEU A 70 -0.65 7.23 1.58
C LEU A 70 -0.47 6.68 3.01
N ALA A 71 -0.05 7.52 3.95
CA ALA A 71 0.08 7.14 5.36
C ALA A 71 -1.24 6.68 5.99
N ASP A 72 -2.38 7.29 5.62
CA ASP A 72 -3.69 6.90 6.14
C ASP A 72 -4.12 5.55 5.58
N ILE A 73 -3.84 5.29 4.30
CA ILE A 73 -4.09 3.99 3.64
C ILE A 73 -3.25 2.89 4.30
N LEU A 74 -1.96 3.14 4.53
CA LEU A 74 -1.08 2.19 5.21
C LEU A 74 -1.49 1.95 6.67
N THR A 75 -1.99 2.98 7.35
CA THR A 75 -2.55 2.85 8.70
C THR A 75 -3.81 1.98 8.69
N ALA A 76 -4.68 2.16 7.69
CA ALA A 76 -5.88 1.34 7.53
C ALA A 76 -5.54 -0.12 7.23
N LEU A 77 -4.59 -0.38 6.32
CA LEU A 77 -4.07 -1.73 6.05
C LEU A 77 -3.51 -2.38 7.32
N ARG A 78 -2.72 -1.64 8.11
CA ARG A 78 -2.18 -2.15 9.38
C ARG A 78 -3.26 -2.48 10.40
N ARG A 79 -4.31 -1.67 10.49
CA ARG A 79 -5.45 -1.96 11.36
C ARG A 79 -6.21 -3.20 10.89
N LEU A 80 -6.43 -3.32 9.59
CA LEU A 80 -7.08 -4.46 8.96
C LEU A 80 -6.33 -5.77 9.17
N ASP A 81 -4.98 -5.71 9.10
CA ASP A 81 -4.11 -6.86 9.26
C ASP A 81 -3.76 -7.15 10.73
N GLY A 82 -3.83 -6.15 11.62
CA GLY A 82 -3.58 -6.29 13.05
C GLY A 82 -4.63 -7.12 13.80
N ASP A 83 -5.84 -7.27 13.25
CA ASP A 83 -6.80 -8.27 13.75
C ASP A 83 -6.42 -9.71 13.35
N ASN A 84 -5.41 -9.86 12.49
CA ASN A 84 -4.81 -11.12 12.10
C ASN A 84 -3.46 -11.27 12.80
N ASP A 85 -3.46 -11.14 14.13
CA ASP A 85 -2.34 -11.23 15.09
C ASP A 85 -1.64 -12.61 15.13
N ASN A 86 -1.26 -13.13 13.96
CA ASN A 86 -0.19 -14.10 13.79
C ASN A 86 1.04 -13.48 13.10
N ASP A 87 1.03 -12.17 12.83
CA ASP A 87 2.18 -11.38 12.35
C ASP A 87 2.97 -10.73 13.50
N ASP A 88 2.96 -11.36 14.67
CA ASP A 88 3.99 -11.12 15.69
C ASP A 88 5.34 -11.45 15.00
N PRO A 89 6.28 -10.49 14.82
CA PRO A 89 7.59 -10.81 14.27
C PRO A 89 8.17 -11.95 15.11
N PRO A 90 8.75 -13.00 14.51
CA PRO A 90 9.16 -14.19 15.26
C PRO A 90 9.93 -13.77 16.50
N ARG A 91 9.39 -14.12 17.67
CA ARG A 91 9.88 -13.66 18.97
C ARG A 91 11.38 -13.96 19.08
N GLY A 92 12.19 -12.91 18.97
CA GLY A 92 13.56 -12.86 19.46
C GLY A 92 14.57 -13.82 18.82
N GLY A 93 14.81 -13.73 17.51
CA GLY A 93 15.80 -14.58 16.84
C GLY A 93 16.60 -13.94 15.70
N GLY A 94 16.90 -12.65 15.74
CA GLY A 94 17.72 -12.03 14.70
C GLY A 94 18.10 -10.59 15.02
N VAL A 95 19.34 -10.39 15.42
CA VAL A 95 20.02 -9.08 15.41
C VAL A 95 19.60 -8.28 14.17
N PRO A 96 19.34 -6.96 14.28
CA PRO A 96 19.09 -6.16 13.09
C PRO A 96 20.33 -6.29 12.20
N MET A 97 20.17 -6.91 11.03
CA MET A 97 21.09 -6.71 9.91
C MET A 97 20.96 -5.25 9.51
N ARG A 98 21.59 -4.38 10.30
CA ARG A 98 21.92 -3.03 9.88
C ARG A 98 22.89 -3.25 8.73
N LEU A 99 22.35 -3.32 7.51
CA LEU A 99 23.12 -3.28 6.29
C LEU A 99 23.88 -1.97 6.31
N ARG A 100 25.15 -2.04 6.73
CA ARG A 100 26.09 -0.95 6.76
C ARG A 100 26.23 -0.48 5.30
N ARG A 101 25.53 0.59 4.92
CA ARG A 101 25.63 1.19 3.58
C ARG A 101 27.08 1.68 3.40
N PRO A 102 27.92 1.08 2.53
CA PRO A 102 29.36 1.36 2.53
C PRO A 102 29.76 2.68 1.85
N TRP A 103 28.85 3.36 1.15
CA TRP A 103 29.24 4.50 0.31
C TRP A 103 29.29 5.85 1.05
N ALA A 104 28.83 5.92 2.30
CA ALA A 104 28.86 7.15 3.11
C ALA A 104 30.22 7.45 3.77
N ALA A 105 31.30 6.76 3.39
CA ALA A 105 32.64 6.92 3.97
C ALA A 105 33.72 7.36 2.94
N ALA A 106 33.33 7.83 1.76
CA ALA A 106 34.25 8.28 0.72
C ALA A 106 34.14 9.78 0.46
N GLU A 107 34.30 10.62 1.49
CA GLU A 107 34.40 12.07 1.26
C GLU A 107 35.10 12.83 2.38
N ARG A 108 36.21 12.28 2.93
CA ARG A 108 37.17 13.08 3.72
C ARG A 108 38.60 12.57 3.55
N ARG A 109 39.23 12.93 2.44
CA ARG A 109 40.67 13.29 2.39
C ARG A 109 40.98 14.03 1.10
N ALA A 110 40.67 15.33 1.12
CA ALA A 110 41.42 16.32 0.37
C ALA A 110 42.49 16.90 1.30
N ALA A 111 43.63 17.26 0.69
CA ALA A 111 44.90 17.75 1.24
C ALA A 111 45.89 16.67 1.71
#